data_AF-A0A960ZEJ4-F1
#
_entry.id   AF-A0A960ZEJ4-F1
#
_cell.length_a   1.000
_cell.length_b   1.000
_cell.length_c   1.000
_cell.angle_alpha   90.00
_cell.angle_beta   90.00
_cell.angle_gamma   90.00
#
_symmetry.space_group_name_H-M   'P 1'
#
loop_
_entity.id
_entity.type
_entity.pdbx_description
1 polymer ?
#
loop_
_entity_poly.entity_id
_entity_poly.type
_entity_poly.pdbx_seq_one_letter_code
_entity_poly.pdbx_strand_id
1 'polypeptide(L)'
;MKTQEKYATWCLLLGLFISGLSYWYYKKWFVTEDPFAITGHPMQTVSIKFHLVLAPLYVALFGWIAKGHIWPRYRSLQKKGRKTGILNALLFIVCILTGYYLQLLVSQTWSNFVAWVHVGSGVVIVIFLLWHQRVTT
;
A
#
# COMPACT_ATOMS: atom_id res chain seq x y z
N MET A 1 -0.98 -6.70 -18.77
CA MET A 1 -1.74 -7.19 -17.62
C MET A 1 -3.10 -7.66 -18.13
N LYS A 2 -3.57 -8.83 -17.69
CA LYS A 2 -4.90 -9.32 -18.05
C LYS A 2 -5.97 -8.45 -17.41
N THR A 3 -7.17 -8.40 -17.99
CA THR A 3 -8.28 -7.58 -17.49
C THR A 3 -8.65 -7.89 -16.03
N GLN A 4 -8.70 -9.18 -15.67
CA GLN A 4 -8.99 -9.63 -14.30
C GLN A 4 -7.92 -9.16 -13.30
N GLU A 5 -6.63 -9.27 -13.65
CA GLU A 5 -5.50 -8.79 -12.84
C GLU A 5 -5.59 -7.28 -12.61
N LYS A 6 -5.99 -6.51 -13.64
CA LYS A 6 -6.19 -5.07 -13.54
C LYS A 6 -7.27 -4.72 -12.52
N TYR A 7 -8.45 -5.35 -12.61
CA TYR A 7 -9.54 -5.08 -11.68
C TYR A 7 -9.20 -5.52 -10.27
N ALA A 8 -8.63 -6.71 -10.08
CA ALA A 8 -8.19 -7.19 -8.77
C ALA A 8 -7.16 -6.24 -8.13
N THR A 9 -6.21 -5.72 -8.92
CA THR A 9 -5.22 -4.74 -8.46
C THR A 9 -5.90 -3.48 -7.95
N TRP A 10 -6.82 -2.92 -8.73
CA TRP A 10 -7.54 -1.69 -8.35
C TRP A 10 -8.45 -1.88 -7.14
N CYS A 11 -9.19 -2.99 -7.07
CA CYS A 11 -10.07 -3.28 -5.94
C CYS A 11 -9.28 -3.37 -4.62
N LEU A 12 -8.20 -4.15 -4.59
CA LEU A 12 -7.37 -4.31 -3.39
C LEU A 12 -6.59 -3.04 -3.06
N LEU A 13 -6.04 -2.35 -4.07
CA LEU A 13 -5.33 -1.08 -3.86
C LEU A 13 -6.24 -0.01 -3.27
N LEU A 14 -7.45 0.15 -3.81
CA LEU A 14 -8.41 1.13 -3.30
C LEU A 14 -8.88 0.76 -1.89
N GLY A 15 -9.16 -0.52 -1.63
CA GLY A 15 -9.52 -0.99 -0.30
C GLY A 15 -8.41 -0.70 0.72
N LEU A 16 -7.16 -0.96 0.39
CA LEU A 16 -6.00 -0.64 1.24
C LEU A 16 -5.80 0.86 1.40
N PHE A 17 -5.91 1.62 0.32
CA PHE A 17 -5.74 3.07 0.33
C PHE A 17 -6.78 3.76 1.22
N ILE A 18 -8.06 3.41 1.03
CA ILE A 18 -9.16 3.96 1.83
C ILE A 18 -9.03 3.54 3.29
N SER A 19 -8.87 2.25 3.57
CA SER A 19 -8.74 1.77 4.97
C SER A 19 -7.51 2.33 5.68
N GLY A 20 -6.38 2.48 4.97
CA GLY A 20 -5.15 3.05 5.52
C GLY A 20 -5.28 4.55 5.82
N LEU A 21 -5.84 5.32 4.89
CA LEU A 21 -6.11 6.75 5.10
C LEU A 21 -7.14 6.99 6.19
N SER A 22 -8.22 6.19 6.23
CA SER A 22 -9.21 6.26 7.30
C SER A 22 -8.58 6.00 8.67
N TYR A 23 -7.77 4.94 8.80
CA TYR A 23 -7.04 4.68 10.04
C TYR A 23 -6.13 5.86 10.45
N TRP A 24 -5.34 6.37 9.51
CA TRP A 24 -4.43 7.49 9.78
C TRP A 24 -5.19 8.75 10.21
N TYR A 25 -6.31 9.06 9.53
CA TYR A 25 -7.19 10.17 9.86
C TYR A 25 -7.79 10.02 11.27
N TYR A 26 -8.39 8.88 11.59
CA TYR A 26 -8.96 8.69 12.93
C TYR A 26 -7.89 8.78 14.03
N LYS A 27 -6.73 8.15 13.81
CA LYS A 27 -5.63 8.14 14.78
C LYS A 27 -5.07 9.54 15.10
N LYS A 28 -5.09 10.45 14.12
CA LYS A 28 -4.48 11.78 14.25
C LYS A 28 -5.45 12.85 14.73
N TRP A 29 -6.72 12.79 14.35
CA TRP A 29 -7.71 13.82 14.65
C TRP A 29 -8.67 13.46 15.80
N PHE A 30 -8.82 12.19 16.14
CA PHE A 30 -9.70 11.73 17.21
C PHE A 30 -8.84 11.21 18.35
N VAL A 31 -8.21 12.14 19.07
CA VAL A 31 -7.44 11.83 20.28
C VAL A 31 -8.36 12.03 21.48
N THR A 32 -8.31 11.10 22.42
CA THR A 32 -9.11 11.10 23.64
C THR A 32 -8.25 11.54 24.82
N GLU A 33 -8.82 12.32 25.73
CA GLU A 33 -8.16 12.75 26.98
C GLU A 33 -8.19 11.66 28.04
N ASP A 34 -9.04 10.64 27.87
CA ASP A 34 -9.12 9.49 28.78
C ASP A 34 -7.85 8.62 28.66
N PRO A 35 -7.03 8.51 29.73
CA PRO A 35 -5.79 7.73 29.70
C PRO A 35 -6.02 6.22 29.55
N PHE A 36 -7.25 5.72 29.75
CA PHE A 36 -7.60 4.31 29.61
C PHE A 36 -8.23 3.97 28.27
N ALA A 37 -8.53 4.96 27.43
CA ALA A 37 -9.19 4.73 26.16
C ALA A 37 -8.21 4.14 25.13
N ILE A 38 -8.54 2.94 24.64
CA ILE A 38 -7.71 2.16 23.71
C ILE A 38 -7.67 2.81 22.31
N THR A 39 -8.76 3.46 21.90
CA THR A 39 -8.88 4.16 20.60
C THR A 39 -9.78 5.38 20.75
N GLY A 40 -9.48 6.47 20.04
CA GLY A 40 -10.30 7.68 20.12
C GLY A 40 -11.52 7.70 19.19
N HIS A 41 -11.62 6.79 18.21
CA HIS A 41 -12.83 6.63 17.38
C HIS A 41 -13.08 5.15 17.01
N PRO A 42 -14.31 4.62 17.06
CA PRO A 42 -14.59 3.21 16.76
C PRO A 42 -14.12 2.77 15.38
N MET A 43 -14.22 3.65 14.37
CA MET A 43 -13.75 3.35 13.01
C MET A 43 -12.23 3.25 12.89
N GLN A 44 -11.45 3.70 13.88
CA GLN A 44 -10.00 3.49 13.90
C GLN A 44 -9.68 1.98 13.92
N THR A 45 -10.35 1.22 14.80
CA THR A 45 -10.17 -0.23 14.93
C THR A 45 -10.68 -0.98 13.71
N VAL A 46 -11.82 -0.56 13.16
CA VAL A 46 -12.39 -1.18 11.96
C VAL A 46 -11.46 -0.96 10.76
N SER A 47 -10.98 0.27 10.56
CA SER A 47 -10.12 0.64 9.44
C SER A 47 -8.82 -0.17 9.43
N ILE A 48 -8.13 -0.27 10.57
CA ILE A 48 -6.86 -1.01 10.63
C ILE A 48 -7.06 -2.52 10.44
N LYS A 49 -8.15 -3.11 10.97
CA LYS A 49 -8.47 -4.52 10.77
C LYS A 49 -8.71 -4.83 9.30
N PHE A 50 -9.49 -4.01 8.60
CA PHE A 50 -9.68 -4.15 7.15
C PHE A 50 -8.35 -4.03 6.40
N HIS A 51 -7.53 -3.04 6.74
CA HIS A 51 -6.24 -2.84 6.10
C HIS A 51 -5.33 -4.07 6.26
N LEU A 52 -5.24 -4.62 7.48
CA LEU A 52 -4.44 -5.79 7.79
C LEU A 52 -4.92 -7.07 7.09
N VAL A 53 -6.23 -7.23 6.84
CA VAL A 53 -6.77 -8.37 6.09
C VAL A 53 -6.51 -8.23 4.60
N LEU A 54 -6.66 -7.03 4.04
CA LEU A 54 -6.44 -6.79 2.60
C LEU A 54 -4.96 -6.86 2.21
N ALA A 55 -4.05 -6.50 3.13
CA ALA A 55 -2.62 -6.46 2.87
C ALA A 55 -2.03 -7.80 2.38
N PRO A 56 -2.20 -8.95 3.07
CA PRO A 56 -1.67 -10.23 2.60
C PRO A 56 -2.30 -10.68 1.28
N LEU A 57 -3.59 -10.40 1.06
CA LEU A 57 -4.25 -10.69 -0.22
C LEU A 57 -3.58 -9.91 -1.36
N TYR A 58 -3.22 -8.66 -1.12
CA TYR A 58 -2.58 -7.84 -2.13
C TYR A 58 -1.11 -8.18 -2.36
N VAL A 59 -0.38 -8.59 -1.31
CA VAL A 59 0.99 -9.15 -1.46
C VAL A 59 0.97 -10.41 -2.32
N ALA A 60 0.00 -11.31 -2.09
CA ALA A 60 -0.16 -12.51 -2.92
C ALA A 60 -0.48 -12.17 -4.38
N LEU A 61 -1.42 -11.24 -4.62
CA LEU A 61 -1.73 -10.74 -5.97
C LEU A 61 -0.50 -10.08 -6.62
N PHE A 62 0.26 -9.30 -5.88
CA PHE A 62 1.50 -8.69 -6.38
C PHE A 62 2.50 -9.78 -6.81
N GLY A 63 2.68 -10.85 -6.04
CA GLY A 63 3.50 -11.99 -6.42
C GLY A 63 3.03 -12.68 -7.70
N TRP A 64 1.71 -12.84 -7.86
CA TRP A 64 1.11 -13.37 -9.09
C TRP A 64 1.40 -12.49 -10.31
N ILE A 65 1.15 -11.18 -10.18
CA ILE A 65 1.43 -10.17 -11.22
C ILE A 65 2.93 -10.09 -11.50
N ALA A 66 3.78 -10.26 -10.48
CA ALA A 66 5.23 -10.26 -10.66
C ALA A 66 5.67 -11.38 -11.60
N LYS A 67 5.12 -12.59 -11.44
CA LYS A 67 5.39 -13.75 -12.30
C LYS A 67 4.79 -13.59 -13.71
N GLY A 68 3.53 -13.15 -13.80
CA GLY A 68 2.78 -13.12 -15.07
C GLY A 68 2.98 -11.87 -15.93
N HIS A 69 3.36 -10.74 -15.32
CA HIS A 69 3.41 -9.44 -16.00
C HIS A 69 4.76 -8.72 -15.83
N ILE A 70 5.25 -8.56 -14.60
CA ILE A 70 6.45 -7.75 -14.33
C ILE A 70 7.70 -8.45 -14.87
N TRP A 71 7.91 -9.72 -14.51
CA TRP A 71 9.11 -10.47 -14.85
C TRP A 71 9.29 -10.69 -16.36
N PRO A 72 8.27 -11.11 -17.13
CA PRO A 72 8.40 -11.24 -18.58
C PRO A 72 8.73 -9.91 -19.26
N ARG A 73 8.11 -8.81 -18.81
CA ARG A 73 8.35 -7.47 -19.38
C ARG A 73 9.72 -6.91 -19.02
N TYR A 74 10.21 -7.23 -17.83
CA TYR A 74 11.58 -6.91 -17.42
C TYR A 74 12.62 -7.65 -18.28
N ARG A 75 12.40 -8.95 -18.50
CA ARG A 75 13.27 -9.81 -19.33
C ARG A 75 13.22 -9.48 -20.82
N SER A 76 12.06 -9.10 -21.35
CA SER A 76 11.90 -8.81 -22.79
C SER A 76 12.52 -7.48 -23.23
N LEU A 77 13.17 -6.73 -22.32
CA LEU A 77 13.81 -5.43 -22.56
C LEU A 77 12.93 -4.38 -23.25
N GLN A 78 11.61 -4.54 -23.19
CA GLN A 78 10.69 -3.58 -23.82
C GLN A 78 10.82 -2.22 -23.14
N LYS A 79 10.99 -1.16 -23.94
CA LYS A 79 11.24 0.19 -23.42
C LYS A 79 9.97 0.89 -22.92
N LYS A 80 8.83 0.67 -23.60
CA LYS A 80 7.54 1.31 -23.25
C LYS A 80 7.09 0.87 -21.85
N GLY A 81 6.89 1.83 -20.95
CA GLY A 81 6.38 1.59 -19.59
C GLY A 81 7.33 0.92 -18.60
N ARG A 82 8.57 0.56 -18.99
CA ARG A 82 9.49 -0.20 -18.11
C ARG A 82 9.92 0.60 -16.88
N LYS A 83 10.32 1.86 -17.07
CA LYS A 83 10.78 2.71 -15.95
C LYS A 83 9.66 2.90 -14.92
N THR A 84 8.46 3.25 -15.37
CA THR A 84 7.30 3.45 -14.49
C THR A 84 6.87 2.15 -13.80
N GLY A 85 6.96 1.00 -14.50
CA GLY A 85 6.65 -0.31 -13.92
C GLY A 85 7.65 -0.74 -12.83
N ILE A 86 8.96 -0.57 -13.07
CA ILE A 86 10.01 -0.88 -12.08
C ILE A 86 9.88 0.02 -10.86
N LEU A 87 9.72 1.34 -11.06
CA LEU A 87 9.55 2.28 -9.95
C LEU A 87 8.34 1.92 -9.10
N ASN A 88 7.20 1.59 -9.73
CA ASN A 88 6.01 1.20 -8.99
C ASN A 88 6.20 -0.12 -8.23
N ALA A 89 6.91 -1.10 -8.80
CA ALA A 89 7.23 -2.36 -8.12
C ALA A 89 8.15 -2.15 -6.90
N LEU A 90 9.15 -1.28 -7.02
CA LEU A 90 10.04 -0.92 -5.90
C LEU A 90 9.28 -0.19 -4.80
N LEU A 91 8.42 0.77 -5.16
CA LEU A 91 7.55 1.46 -4.20
C LEU A 91 6.63 0.48 -3.47
N PHE A 92 6.10 -0.52 -4.17
CA PHE A 92 5.34 -1.60 -3.55
C PHE A 92 6.12 -2.33 -2.46
N ILE A 93 7.36 -2.73 -2.78
CA ILE A 93 8.24 -3.42 -1.83
C ILE A 93 8.50 -2.53 -0.61
N VAL A 94 8.82 -1.25 -0.82
CA VAL A 94 9.02 -0.28 0.27
C VAL A 94 7.77 -0.15 1.15
N CYS A 95 6.58 -0.06 0.54
CA CYS A 95 5.32 0.03 1.26
C CYS A 95 5.06 -1.23 2.11
N ILE A 96 5.28 -2.42 1.56
CA ILE A 96 5.13 -3.69 2.29
C ILE A 96 6.10 -3.76 3.47
N LEU A 97 7.38 -3.47 3.24
CA LEU A 97 8.41 -3.54 4.28
C LEU A 97 8.11 -2.56 5.41
N THR A 98 7.78 -1.30 5.09
CA THR A 98 7.43 -0.30 6.10
C THR A 98 6.18 -0.67 6.89
N GLY A 99 5.18 -1.28 6.25
CA GLY A 99 4.00 -1.82 6.94
C GLY A 99 4.34 -2.93 7.93
N TYR A 100 5.26 -3.83 7.57
CA TYR A 100 5.75 -4.88 8.46
C TYR A 100 6.60 -4.31 9.61
N TYR A 101 7.51 -3.38 9.33
CA TYR A 101 8.32 -2.74 10.37
C TYR A 101 7.49 -2.00 11.42
N LEU A 102 6.36 -1.38 11.04
CA LEU A 102 5.45 -0.76 12.00
C LEU A 102 4.90 -1.73 13.05
N GLN A 103 4.87 -3.03 12.78
CA GLN A 103 4.42 -4.05 13.73
C GLN A 103 5.54 -4.49 14.69
N LEU A 104 6.80 -4.24 14.34
CA LEU A 104 7.97 -4.71 15.07
C LEU A 104 8.65 -3.62 15.89
N LEU A 105 8.50 -2.35 15.48
CA LEU A 105 9.19 -1.24 16.12
C LEU A 105 8.55 -0.90 17.47
N VAL A 106 9.40 -0.83 18.50
CA VAL A 106 9.02 -0.40 19.86
C VAL A 106 9.31 1.10 20.08
N SER A 107 10.29 1.65 19.34
CA SER A 107 10.66 3.06 19.44
C SER A 107 9.61 3.97 18.80
N GLN A 108 9.12 4.96 19.56
CA GLN A 108 8.13 5.93 19.08
C GLN A 108 8.66 6.77 17.90
N THR A 109 9.92 7.22 17.97
CA THR A 109 10.54 8.05 16.91
C THR A 109 10.62 7.30 15.59
N TRP A 110 11.15 6.08 15.61
CA TRP A 110 11.25 5.25 14.41
C TRP A 110 9.88 4.84 13.89
N SER A 111 8.94 4.49 14.77
CA SER A 111 7.57 4.15 14.37
C SER A 111 6.88 5.32 13.66
N ASN A 112 7.05 6.55 14.14
CA ASN A 112 6.48 7.72 13.48
C ASN A 112 7.13 8.01 12.11
N PHE A 113 8.45 7.88 12.00
CA PHE A 113 9.14 8.02 10.72
C PHE A 113 8.66 6.99 9.70
N VAL A 114 8.67 5.71 10.07
CA VAL A 114 8.23 4.61 9.20
C VAL A 114 6.74 4.76 8.84
N ALA A 115 5.90 5.26 9.75
CA ALA A 115 4.49 5.52 9.45
C ALA A 115 4.32 6.55 8.33
N TRP A 116 5.10 7.64 8.35
CA TRP A 116 5.07 8.63 7.27
C TRP A 116 5.58 8.07 5.95
N VAL A 117 6.66 7.30 5.96
CA VAL A 117 7.16 6.64 4.75
C VAL A 117 6.11 5.67 4.20
N HIS A 118 5.46 4.90 5.06
CA HIS A 118 4.41 3.96 4.67
C HIS A 118 3.22 4.66 4.01
N VAL A 119 2.62 5.66 4.68
CA VAL A 119 1.49 6.43 4.16
C VAL A 119 1.88 7.15 2.85
N GLY A 120 3.03 7.81 2.84
CA GLY A 120 3.55 8.49 1.65
C GLY A 120 3.72 7.53 0.47
N SER A 121 4.34 6.37 0.69
CA SER A 121 4.52 5.35 -0.35
C SER A 121 3.18 4.85 -0.91
N GLY A 122 2.16 4.68 -0.07
CA GLY A 122 0.80 4.31 -0.51
C GLY A 122 0.20 5.32 -1.48
N VAL A 123 0.33 6.62 -1.20
CA VAL A 123 -0.12 7.70 -2.12
C VAL A 123 0.66 7.67 -3.43
N VAL A 124 1.99 7.56 -3.36
CA VAL A 124 2.85 7.58 -4.55
C VAL A 124 2.56 6.36 -5.46
N ILE A 125 2.29 5.18 -4.89
CA ILE A 125 1.92 3.98 -5.65
C ILE A 125 0.68 4.21 -6.52
N VAL A 126 -0.37 4.83 -5.98
CA VAL A 126 -1.61 5.09 -6.74
C VAL A 126 -1.31 5.99 -7.95
N ILE A 127 -0.54 7.06 -7.74
CA ILE A 127 -0.14 8.00 -8.78
C ILE A 127 0.72 7.30 -9.85
N PHE A 128 1.74 6.55 -9.43
CA PHE A 128 2.64 5.86 -10.34
C PHE A 128 1.95 4.71 -11.10
N LEU A 129 0.97 4.04 -10.49
CA LEU A 129 0.18 3.04 -11.18
C LEU A 129 -0.70 3.65 -12.28
N LEU A 130 -1.36 4.79 -12.01
CA LEU A 130 -2.11 5.54 -13.04
C LEU A 130 -1.19 5.97 -14.17
N TRP A 131 -0.01 6.50 -13.84
CA TRP A 131 0.98 6.91 -14.82
C TRP A 131 1.47 5.73 -15.66
N HIS A 132 1.78 4.60 -15.01
CA HIS A 132 2.20 3.38 -15.70
C HIS A 132 1.13 2.88 -16.67
N GLN A 133 -0.15 2.90 -16.28
CA GLN A 133 -1.26 2.51 -17.16
C GLN A 133 -1.37 3.42 -18.37
N ARG A 134 -1.27 4.74 -18.21
CA ARG A 134 -1.30 5.69 -19.34
C ARG A 134 -0.14 5.51 -20.32
N VAL A 135 1.05 5.18 -19.82
CA VAL A 135 2.24 4.97 -20.66
C VAL A 135 2.22 3.60 -21.34
N THR A 136 1.44 2.63 -20.86
CA THR A 136 1.40 1.26 -21.40
C THR A 136 0.20 0.95 -22.28
N THR A 137 -0.91 1.70 -22.16
CA THR A 137 -1.93 1.82 -23.22
C THR A 137 -1.30 2.38 -24.49
#